data_AF-A0A842FR68-F1
#
_entry.id   AF-A0A842FR68-F1
#
_cell.length_a   1.000
_cell.length_b   1.000
_cell.length_c   1.000
_cell.angle_alpha   90.00
_cell.angle_beta   90.00
_cell.angle_gamma   90.00
#
_symmetry.space_group_name_H-M   'P 1'
#
loop_
_entity.id
_entity.type
_entity.pdbx_description
1 polymer ?
#
loop_
_entity_poly.entity_id
_entity_poly.type
_entity_poly.pdbx_seq_one_letter_code
_entity_poly.pdbx_strand_id
1 'polypeptide(L)'
;MPVLNTRLVAATKVIANDYNPNKVAPPEFDLLVLSIKEDGMTQPIVTYYDETNDVYIVVDGFHRYRACTEVFHLEELPIVTINQSLSNRMASTVRHNRARGTHQIQSMADLVLKLSRNGWKDIEICKHLGMEMEEVIKLKQATGLREAFSSHEFSRSWEEFEARYYPGEANE
;
A
#
# COMPACT_ATOMS: atom_id res chain seq x y z
N MET A 1 -19.17 -7.38 2.39
CA MET A 1 -17.76 -7.70 2.06
C MET A 1 -17.58 -7.58 0.55
N PRO A 2 -16.56 -6.88 0.02
CA PRO A 2 -16.41 -6.66 -1.43
C PRO A 2 -16.40 -7.95 -2.27
N VAL A 3 -15.84 -9.04 -1.72
CA VAL A 3 -15.75 -10.35 -2.40
C VAL A 3 -17.10 -10.95 -2.80
N LEU A 4 -18.16 -10.66 -2.05
CA LEU A 4 -19.51 -11.16 -2.35
C LEU A 4 -20.13 -10.50 -3.58
N ASN A 5 -19.58 -9.35 -4.01
CA ASN A 5 -20.05 -8.58 -5.16
C ASN A 5 -19.05 -8.66 -6.32
N THR A 6 -18.43 -9.84 -6.51
CA THR A 6 -17.55 -10.08 -7.65
C THR A 6 -18.36 -9.98 -8.94
N ARG A 7 -17.83 -9.29 -9.95
CA ARG A 7 -18.46 -9.15 -11.26
C ARG A 7 -17.44 -9.21 -12.38
N LEU A 8 -17.89 -9.62 -13.55
CA LEU A 8 -17.12 -9.52 -14.78
C LEU A 8 -17.22 -8.09 -15.33
N VAL A 9 -16.08 -7.55 -15.75
CA VAL A 9 -15.98 -6.24 -16.37
C VAL A 9 -15.07 -6.35 -17.58
N ALA A 10 -15.45 -5.71 -18.68
CA ALA A 10 -14.63 -5.63 -19.88
C ALA A 10 -13.18 -5.24 -19.54
N ALA A 11 -12.22 -6.02 -20.03
CA ALA A 11 -10.80 -5.82 -19.76
C ALA A 11 -10.33 -4.42 -20.18
N THR A 12 -10.94 -3.85 -21.22
CA THR A 12 -10.69 -2.48 -21.70
C THR A 12 -11.03 -1.39 -20.69
N LYS A 13 -11.88 -1.68 -19.70
CA LYS A 13 -12.25 -0.75 -18.62
C LYS A 13 -11.39 -0.91 -17.38
N VAL A 14 -10.47 -1.88 -17.34
CA VAL A 14 -9.62 -2.13 -16.17
C VAL A 14 -8.21 -1.65 -16.48
N ILE A 15 -7.74 -0.68 -15.72
CA ILE A 15 -6.40 -0.09 -15.88
C ILE A 15 -5.54 -0.39 -14.67
N ALA A 16 -4.27 -0.73 -14.92
CA ALA A 16 -3.29 -0.79 -13.84
C ALA A 16 -3.02 0.62 -13.30
N ASN A 17 -2.81 0.74 -11.99
CA ASN A 17 -2.26 2.00 -11.46
C ASN A 17 -0.75 2.04 -11.79
N ASP A 18 -0.25 3.21 -12.17
CA ASP A 18 1.14 3.43 -12.65
C ASP A 18 2.26 3.21 -11.60
N TYR A 19 1.97 2.70 -10.41
CA TYR A 19 3.02 2.33 -9.46
C TYR A 19 3.49 0.89 -9.68
N ASN A 20 4.53 0.72 -10.50
CA ASN A 20 5.76 -0.06 -10.18
C ASN A 20 6.73 -0.07 -11.40
N PRO A 21 7.93 0.54 -11.30
CA PRO A 21 8.83 0.74 -12.44
C PRO A 21 9.80 -0.41 -12.79
N ASN A 22 9.64 -1.64 -12.28
CA ASN A 22 10.63 -2.71 -12.53
C ASN A 22 10.22 -3.74 -13.60
N LYS A 23 10.99 -3.70 -14.71
CA LYS A 23 11.11 -4.70 -15.79
C LYS A 23 11.82 -5.95 -15.28
N VAL A 24 11.07 -7.03 -15.09
CA VAL A 24 11.34 -8.46 -15.40
C VAL A 24 10.27 -9.25 -14.64
N ALA A 25 9.53 -10.12 -15.32
CA ALA A 25 8.54 -10.96 -14.66
C ALA A 25 9.28 -11.98 -13.76
N PRO A 26 9.00 -12.00 -12.45
CA PRO A 26 9.70 -12.90 -11.53
C PRO A 26 9.14 -14.33 -11.67
N PRO A 27 9.87 -15.40 -11.30
CA PRO A 27 9.42 -16.80 -11.41
C PRO A 27 8.03 -17.08 -10.80
N GLU A 28 7.64 -16.29 -9.80
CA GLU A 28 6.31 -16.31 -9.17
C GLU A 28 5.17 -15.96 -10.14
N PHE A 29 5.45 -15.18 -11.19
CA PHE A 29 4.47 -14.88 -12.23
C PHE A 29 4.18 -16.10 -13.09
N ASP A 30 5.20 -16.87 -13.48
CA ASP A 30 5.02 -18.08 -14.29
C ASP A 30 4.25 -19.16 -13.51
N LEU A 31 4.55 -19.30 -12.22
CA LEU A 31 3.78 -20.18 -11.33
C LEU A 31 2.33 -19.73 -11.17
N LEU A 32 2.07 -18.42 -11.09
CA LEU A 32 0.70 -17.89 -11.06
C LEU A 32 -0.04 -18.19 -12.36
N VAL A 33 0.61 -18.00 -13.52
CA VAL A 33 0.02 -18.32 -14.83
C VAL A 33 -0.32 -19.81 -14.90
N LEU A 34 0.58 -20.69 -14.45
CA LEU A 34 0.32 -22.12 -14.37
C LEU A 34 -0.88 -22.44 -13.47
N SER A 35 -0.92 -21.87 -12.26
CA SER A 35 -2.06 -22.07 -11.35
C SER A 35 -3.37 -21.57 -11.94
N ILE A 36 -3.40 -20.41 -12.61
CA ILE A 36 -4.62 -19.92 -13.29
C ILE A 36 -5.03 -20.87 -14.42
N LYS A 37 -4.07 -21.47 -15.13
CA LYS A 37 -4.34 -22.43 -16.20
C LYS A 37 -4.90 -23.75 -15.67
N GLU A 38 -4.41 -24.23 -14.53
CA GLU A 38 -4.80 -25.51 -13.93
C GLU A 38 -6.07 -25.40 -13.08
N ASP A 39 -6.17 -24.36 -12.25
CA ASP A 39 -7.22 -24.21 -11.23
C ASP A 39 -8.25 -23.11 -11.56
N GLY A 40 -7.97 -22.29 -12.58
CA GLY A 40 -8.73 -21.08 -12.87
C GLY A 40 -8.43 -19.91 -11.92
N MET A 41 -9.15 -18.80 -12.13
CA MET A 41 -9.03 -17.61 -11.28
C MET A 41 -9.80 -17.80 -9.96
N THR A 42 -9.08 -18.22 -8.91
CA THR A 42 -9.66 -18.46 -7.58
C THR A 42 -9.84 -17.18 -6.75
N GLN A 43 -9.22 -16.07 -7.16
CA GLN A 43 -9.30 -14.78 -6.47
C GLN A 43 -9.53 -13.64 -7.46
N PRO A 44 -10.47 -12.72 -7.21
CA PRO A 44 -10.71 -11.58 -8.09
C PRO A 44 -9.59 -10.54 -8.02
N ILE A 45 -9.57 -9.66 -9.01
CA ILE A 45 -8.75 -8.45 -9.03
C ILE A 45 -9.46 -7.38 -8.20
N VAL A 46 -8.74 -6.70 -7.30
CA VAL A 46 -9.33 -5.65 -6.46
C VAL A 46 -9.14 -4.31 -7.15
N THR A 47 -10.20 -3.51 -7.20
CA THR A 47 -10.23 -2.25 -7.95
C THR A 47 -10.87 -1.11 -7.16
N TYR A 48 -10.53 0.12 -7.54
CA TYR A 48 -11.39 1.29 -7.33
C TYR A 48 -12.09 1.64 -8.63
N TYR A 49 -13.30 2.18 -8.52
CA TYR A 49 -13.98 2.77 -9.67
C TYR A 49 -13.66 4.27 -9.76
N ASP A 50 -13.21 4.71 -10.93
CA ASP A 50 -13.07 6.11 -11.29
C ASP A 50 -14.27 6.50 -12.16
N GLU A 51 -15.24 7.15 -11.54
CA GLU A 51 -16.48 7.60 -12.18
C GLU A 51 -16.21 8.63 -13.30
N THR A 52 -15.14 9.41 -13.19
CA THR A 52 -14.83 10.50 -14.14
C THR A 52 -14.44 9.93 -15.49
N ASN A 53 -13.62 8.88 -15.47
CA ASN A 53 -13.07 8.25 -16.67
C ASN A 53 -13.79 6.95 -17.05
N ASP A 54 -14.79 6.53 -16.26
CA ASP A 54 -15.52 5.27 -16.41
C ASP A 54 -14.58 4.03 -16.47
N VAL A 55 -13.59 4.00 -15.58
CA VAL A 55 -12.58 2.92 -15.52
C VAL A 55 -12.40 2.36 -14.11
N TYR A 56 -11.85 1.15 -14.04
CA TYR A 56 -11.51 0.43 -12.82
C TYR A 56 -10.00 0.40 -12.64
N ILE A 57 -9.51 1.03 -11.60
CA ILE A 57 -8.08 1.12 -11.30
C ILE A 57 -7.69 -0.05 -10.41
N VAL A 58 -6.75 -0.88 -10.86
CA VAL A 58 -6.22 -2.01 -10.09
C VAL A 58 -5.49 -1.52 -8.86
N VAL A 59 -5.84 -2.08 -7.70
CA VAL A 59 -5.21 -1.77 -6.41
C VAL A 59 -4.54 -2.98 -5.80
N ASP A 60 -4.97 -4.17 -6.22
CA ASP A 60 -4.45 -5.44 -5.76
C ASP A 60 -4.76 -6.53 -6.79
N GLY A 61 -3.90 -7.55 -6.88
CA GLY A 61 -3.97 -8.57 -7.92
C GLY A 61 -3.36 -8.13 -9.25
N PHE A 62 -2.35 -7.26 -9.23
CA PHE A 62 -1.66 -6.78 -10.44
C PHE A 62 -1.13 -7.91 -11.33
N HIS A 63 -0.49 -8.94 -10.75
CA HIS A 63 -0.04 -10.10 -11.52
C HIS A 63 -1.20 -10.91 -12.10
N ARG A 64 -2.35 -11.00 -11.42
CA ARG A 64 -3.55 -11.63 -11.99
C ARG A 64 -4.11 -10.82 -13.15
N TYR A 65 -4.17 -9.50 -13.00
CA TYR A 65 -4.52 -8.59 -14.09
C TYR A 65 -3.62 -8.83 -15.32
N ARG A 66 -2.29 -8.78 -15.12
CA ARG A 66 -1.32 -9.03 -16.20
C ARG A 66 -1.45 -10.41 -16.82
N ALA A 67 -1.60 -11.47 -16.02
CA ALA A 67 -1.82 -12.81 -16.56
C ALA A 67 -3.08 -12.86 -17.43
N CYS A 68 -4.19 -12.29 -16.95
CA CYS A 68 -5.46 -12.28 -17.70
C CYS A 68 -5.39 -11.48 -19.00
N THR A 69 -4.67 -10.35 -19.03
CA THR A 69 -4.63 -9.46 -20.20
C THR A 69 -3.50 -9.79 -21.18
N GLU A 70 -2.31 -10.12 -20.68
CA GLU A 70 -1.10 -10.35 -21.48
C GLU A 70 -0.90 -11.80 -21.89
N VAL A 71 -1.40 -12.78 -21.11
CA VAL A 71 -1.19 -14.21 -21.39
C VAL A 71 -2.47 -14.90 -21.86
N PHE A 72 -3.57 -14.69 -21.14
CA PHE A 72 -4.85 -15.34 -21.46
C PHE A 72 -5.74 -14.52 -22.40
N HIS A 73 -5.44 -13.22 -22.59
CA HIS A 73 -6.20 -12.30 -23.44
C HIS A 73 -7.72 -12.33 -23.19
N LEU A 74 -8.12 -12.35 -21.92
CA LEU A 74 -9.54 -12.39 -21.54
C LEU A 74 -10.25 -11.08 -21.94
N GLU A 75 -11.46 -11.20 -22.49
CA GLU A 75 -12.31 -10.06 -22.83
C GLU A 75 -12.92 -9.41 -21.57
N GLU A 76 -13.18 -10.20 -20.53
CA GLU A 76 -13.72 -9.76 -19.25
C GLU A 76 -12.89 -10.27 -18.07
N LEU A 77 -12.78 -9.44 -17.03
CA LEU A 77 -12.00 -9.72 -15.84
C LEU A 77 -12.90 -9.83 -14.60
N PRO A 78 -12.71 -10.86 -13.74
CA PRO A 78 -13.40 -10.94 -12.47
C PRO A 78 -12.80 -9.93 -11.49
N ILE A 79 -13.59 -8.90 -11.16
CA ILE A 79 -13.16 -7.84 -10.26
C ILE A 79 -14.05 -7.72 -9.03
N VAL A 80 -13.49 -7.17 -7.96
CA VAL A 80 -14.21 -6.62 -6.81
C VAL A 80 -13.85 -5.16 -6.67
N THR A 81 -14.84 -4.32 -6.38
CA THR A 81 -14.65 -2.87 -6.28
C THR A 81 -14.74 -2.45 -4.82
N ILE A 82 -13.73 -1.73 -4.31
CA ILE A 82 -13.80 -1.07 -3.01
C ILE A 82 -14.40 0.32 -3.21
N ASN A 83 -15.42 0.67 -2.42
CA ASN A 83 -16.01 2.02 -2.46
C ASN A 83 -15.45 2.86 -1.31
N GLN A 84 -14.42 3.67 -1.58
CA GLN A 84 -13.81 4.59 -0.61
C GLN A 84 -13.39 5.91 -1.28
N SER A 85 -13.40 6.99 -0.49
CA SER A 85 -12.91 8.32 -0.90
C SER A 85 -11.45 8.28 -1.34
N LEU A 86 -11.07 9.18 -2.24
CA LEU A 86 -9.75 9.20 -2.88
C LEU A 86 -8.57 9.19 -1.87
N SER A 87 -8.73 9.90 -0.75
CA SER A 87 -7.74 9.94 0.34
C SER A 87 -7.54 8.56 1.00
N ASN A 88 -8.62 7.81 1.18
CA ASN A 88 -8.61 6.49 1.80
C ASN A 88 -8.14 5.38 0.85
N ARG A 89 -8.17 5.63 -0.47
CA ARG A 89 -7.74 4.66 -1.49
C ARG A 89 -6.30 4.22 -1.29
N MET A 90 -5.40 5.21 -1.12
CA MET A 90 -3.97 4.98 -0.91
C MET A 90 -3.70 4.21 0.39
N ALA A 91 -4.37 4.61 1.48
CA ALA A 91 -4.28 3.92 2.75
C ALA A 91 -4.73 2.44 2.67
N SER A 92 -5.81 2.14 1.93
CA SER A 92 -6.28 0.75 1.80
C SER A 92 -5.37 -0.12 0.94
N THR A 93 -4.81 0.42 -0.13
CA THR A 93 -3.80 -0.28 -0.94
C THR A 93 -2.60 -0.67 -0.07
N VAL A 94 -2.15 0.24 0.78
CA VAL A 94 -1.01 -0.03 1.67
C VAL A 94 -1.35 -1.06 2.73
N ARG A 95 -2.55 -0.99 3.33
CA ARG A 95 -3.02 -2.04 4.26
C ARG A 95 -3.05 -3.41 3.61
N HIS A 96 -3.55 -3.52 2.37
CA HIS A 96 -3.62 -4.79 1.67
C HIS A 96 -2.23 -5.35 1.34
N ASN A 97 -1.33 -4.51 0.84
CA ASN A 97 0.03 -4.93 0.50
C ASN A 97 0.82 -5.33 1.76
N ARG A 98 0.68 -4.56 2.85
CA ARG A 98 1.33 -4.85 4.15
C ARG A 98 0.77 -6.11 4.80
N ALA A 99 -0.56 -6.30 4.82
CA ALA A 99 -1.19 -7.48 5.40
C ALA A 99 -0.83 -8.79 4.66
N ARG A 100 -0.47 -8.71 3.37
CA ARG A 100 -0.04 -9.85 2.56
C ARG A 100 1.46 -10.14 2.62
N GLY A 101 2.23 -9.35 3.38
CA GLY A 101 3.69 -9.50 3.49
C GLY A 101 4.46 -9.11 2.22
N THR A 102 3.78 -8.61 1.19
CA THR A 102 4.41 -8.19 -0.07
C THR A 102 4.90 -6.74 0.05
N HIS A 103 6.12 -6.55 0.54
CA HIS A 103 6.82 -5.26 0.53
C HIS A 103 7.33 -4.91 -0.88
N GLN A 104 6.44 -4.78 -1.88
CA GLN A 104 6.84 -4.31 -3.21
C GLN A 104 6.61 -2.80 -3.39
N ILE A 105 7.71 -2.06 -3.14
CA ILE A 105 8.23 -0.91 -3.91
C ILE A 105 7.35 0.36 -4.00
N GLN A 106 6.98 0.89 -2.84
CA GLN A 106 7.11 2.33 -2.60
C GLN A 106 7.84 2.45 -1.26
N SER A 107 8.87 3.29 -1.15
CA SER A 107 9.53 3.48 0.16
C SER A 107 8.44 3.90 1.15
N MET A 108 8.34 3.20 2.29
CA MET A 108 7.39 3.57 3.34
C MET A 108 7.54 5.07 3.68
N ALA A 109 8.77 5.58 3.55
CA ALA A 109 9.11 6.99 3.68
C ALA A 109 8.41 7.88 2.63
N ASP A 110 8.42 7.51 1.35
CA ASP A 110 7.76 8.27 0.28
C ASP A 110 6.24 8.30 0.45
N LEU A 111 5.67 7.19 0.93
CA LEU A 111 4.25 7.08 1.19
C LEU A 111 3.82 7.97 2.36
N VAL A 112 4.54 7.89 3.49
CA VAL A 112 4.31 8.75 4.66
C VAL A 112 4.43 10.22 4.26
N LEU A 113 5.43 10.57 3.44
CA LEU A 113 5.63 11.90 2.90
C LEU A 113 4.48 12.35 1.98
N LYS A 114 3.99 11.48 1.10
CA LYS A 114 2.85 11.76 0.21
C LYS A 114 1.55 11.96 1.01
N LEU A 115 1.29 11.13 2.02
CA LEU A 115 0.13 11.28 2.91
C LEU A 115 0.22 12.59 3.70
N SER A 116 1.37 12.91 4.27
CA SER A 116 1.60 14.14 5.03
C SER A 116 1.41 15.39 4.16
N ARG A 117 1.92 15.38 2.91
CA ARG A 117 1.70 16.48 1.95
C ARG A 117 0.24 16.63 1.52
N ASN A 118 -0.54 15.56 1.57
CA ASN A 118 -1.98 15.58 1.33
C ASN A 118 -2.78 15.99 2.58
N GLY A 119 -2.14 16.51 3.63
CA GLY A 119 -2.79 17.07 4.82
C GLY A 119 -3.20 16.05 5.89
N TRP A 120 -2.75 14.80 5.79
CA TRP A 120 -3.03 13.79 6.81
C TRP A 120 -2.25 14.05 8.09
N LYS A 121 -2.91 13.92 9.25
CA LYS A 121 -2.24 13.98 10.56
C LYS A 121 -1.48 12.70 10.86
N ASP A 122 -0.46 12.80 11.68
CA ASP A 122 0.45 11.69 11.98
C ASP A 122 -0.28 10.52 12.65
N ILE A 123 -1.26 10.82 13.52
CA ILE A 123 -2.16 9.84 14.14
C ILE A 123 -3.00 9.11 13.08
N GLU A 124 -3.44 9.81 12.03
CA GLU A 124 -4.21 9.19 10.94
C GLU A 124 -3.29 8.29 10.11
N ILE A 125 -2.06 8.71 9.83
CA ILE A 125 -1.06 7.88 9.14
C ILE A 125 -0.76 6.61 9.95
N CYS A 126 -0.53 6.71 11.27
CA CYS A 126 -0.30 5.57 12.17
C CYS A 126 -1.45 4.57 12.10
N LYS A 127 -2.68 5.05 12.31
CA LYS A 127 -3.89 4.23 12.30
C LYS A 127 -4.11 3.54 10.95
N HIS A 128 -3.91 4.27 9.86
CA HIS A 128 -4.25 3.78 8.53
C HIS A 128 -3.17 2.92 7.88
N LEU A 129 -1.90 3.08 8.28
CA LEU A 129 -0.78 2.27 7.80
C LEU A 129 -0.38 1.15 8.78
N GLY A 130 -0.98 1.09 9.96
CA GLY A 130 -0.63 0.12 11.01
C GLY A 130 0.80 0.33 11.49
N MET A 131 1.17 1.58 11.74
CA MET A 131 2.51 2.01 12.14
C MET A 131 2.49 2.62 13.54
N GLU A 132 3.58 2.43 14.26
CA GLU A 132 3.82 3.17 15.50
C GLU A 132 4.21 4.62 15.19
N MET A 133 3.88 5.53 16.09
CA MET A 133 4.18 6.97 15.92
C MET A 133 5.67 7.23 15.70
N GLU A 134 6.52 6.51 16.42
CA GLU A 134 7.97 6.63 16.30
C GLU A 134 8.47 6.21 14.91
N GLU A 135 7.84 5.20 14.29
CA GLU A 135 8.16 4.74 12.93
C GLU A 135 7.82 5.83 11.89
N VAL A 136 6.65 6.46 12.02
CA VAL A 136 6.21 7.57 11.15
C VAL A 136 7.15 8.77 11.26
N ILE A 137 7.56 9.14 12.47
CA ILE A 137 8.46 10.27 12.72
C ILE A 137 9.85 10.01 12.10
N LYS A 138 10.43 8.83 12.32
CA LYS A 138 11.74 8.45 11.76
C LYS A 138 11.76 8.54 10.23
N LEU A 139 10.69 8.07 9.59
CA LEU A 139 10.55 8.12 8.13
C LEU A 139 10.41 9.55 7.59
N LYS A 140 9.70 10.44 8.30
CA LYS A 140 9.63 11.87 7.94
C LYS A 140 10.98 12.58 8.08
N GLN A 141 11.76 12.22 9.11
CA GLN A 141 13.10 12.77 9.32
C GLN A 141 14.08 12.31 8.23
N ALA A 142 14.06 11.02 7.90
CA ALA A 142 14.90 10.44 6.86
C ALA A 142 14.61 11.02 5.45
N THR A 143 13.38 11.49 5.21
CA THR A 143 12.95 12.08 3.93
C THR A 143 13.12 13.59 3.84
N GLY A 144 13.70 14.23 4.86
CA GLY A 144 14.05 15.65 4.83
C GLY A 144 12.88 16.61 5.10
N LEU A 145 11.74 16.14 5.61
CA LEU A 145 10.58 16.97 5.96
C LEU A 145 10.78 17.75 7.28
N ARG A 146 11.92 18.43 7.45
CA ARG A 146 12.22 19.23 8.65
C ARG A 146 11.19 20.33 8.90
N GLU A 147 10.58 20.87 7.85
CA GLU A 147 9.57 21.92 7.93
C GLU A 147 8.26 21.48 8.61
N ALA A 148 7.91 20.18 8.59
CA ALA A 148 6.72 19.68 9.29
C ALA A 148 6.90 19.56 10.81
N PHE A 149 8.10 19.83 11.33
CA PHE A 149 8.41 19.77 12.76
C PHE A 149 8.41 21.13 13.45
N SER A 150 8.09 22.25 12.76
CA SER A 150 8.10 23.56 13.41
C SER A 150 7.09 23.71 14.57
N SER A 151 6.19 22.73 14.75
CA SER A 151 5.16 22.72 15.79
C SER A 151 5.26 21.55 16.77
N HIS A 152 6.34 20.76 16.76
CA HIS A 152 6.50 19.64 17.69
C HIS A 152 7.56 19.99 18.75
N GLU A 153 7.11 20.20 19.99
CA GLU A 153 8.00 20.25 21.15
C GLU A 153 8.53 18.84 21.42
N PHE A 154 9.85 18.68 21.34
CA PHE A 154 10.53 17.45 21.70
C PHE A 154 10.53 17.30 23.23
N SER A 155 10.00 16.19 23.73
CA SER A 155 10.31 15.72 25.09
C SER A 155 11.79 15.34 25.16
N ARG A 156 12.48 15.69 26.25
CA ARG A 156 13.90 15.41 26.49
C ARG A 156 14.12 13.91 26.77
N SER A 157 14.01 13.08 25.74
CA SER A 157 14.12 11.61 25.80
C SER A 157 15.54 11.08 26.06
N TRP A 158 16.48 11.93 26.50
CA TRP A 158 17.81 11.48 26.92
C TRP A 158 17.80 10.97 28.37
N GLU A 159 17.00 11.57 29.26
CA GLU A 159 16.93 11.16 30.67
C GLU A 159 16.17 9.83 30.86
N GLU A 160 15.14 9.55 30.05
CA GLU A 160 14.35 8.31 30.13
C GLU A 160 15.11 7.07 29.61
N PHE A 161 16.05 7.26 28.67
CA PHE A 161 16.86 6.17 28.12
C PHE A 161 17.90 5.70 29.14
N GLU A 162 18.63 6.62 29.77
CA GLU A 162 19.63 6.30 30.79
C GLU A 162 18.99 5.67 32.03
N ALA A 163 17.87 6.22 32.51
CA ALA A 163 17.16 5.68 33.67
C ALA A 163 16.62 4.25 33.45
N ARG A 164 16.28 3.89 32.20
CA ARG A 164 15.69 2.60 31.86
C ARG A 164 16.72 1.50 31.60
N TYR A 165 17.91 1.86 31.09
CA TYR A 165 18.92 0.89 30.65
C TYR A 165 20.21 0.90 31.48
N TYR A 166 20.48 1.96 32.26
CA TYR A 166 21.65 2.07 33.14
C TYR A 166 21.26 2.55 34.55
N PRO A 167 20.36 1.85 35.28
CA PRO A 167 20.04 2.19 36.65
C PRO A 167 21.19 1.73 37.57
N GLY A 168 22.35 2.39 37.53
CA GLY A 168 23.47 2.00 38.39
C GLY A 168 24.86 2.59 38.13
N GLU A 169 25.15 3.23 36.99
CA GLU A 169 26.48 3.83 36.75
C GLU A 169 26.50 5.36 36.89
N ALA A 170 25.85 5.84 37.94
CA ALA A 170 26.08 7.19 38.46
C ALA A 170 26.58 7.06 39.90
N ASN A 171 27.88 6.75 40.04
CA ASN A 171 28.77 7.20 41.11
C ASN A 171 30.12 6.47 41.03
N GLU A 172 31.05 7.03 40.27
CA GLU A 172 32.40 7.41 40.75
C GLU A 172 32.92 8.59 39.93
#